data_AF-A0A6M0ATD4-F1
#
_entry.id   AF-A0A6M0ATD4-F1
#
_cell.length_a   1.000
_cell.length_b   1.000
_cell.length_c   1.000
_cell.angle_alpha   90.00
_cell.angle_beta   90.00
_cell.angle_gamma   90.00
#
_symmetry.space_group_name_H-M   'P 1'
#
loop_
_entity.id
_entity.type
_entity.pdbx_description
1 polymer ?
#
loop_
_entity_poly.entity_id
_entity_poly.type
_entity_poly.pdbx_seq_one_letter_code
_entity_poly.pdbx_strand_id
1 'polypeptide(L)'
;MSQSFNLERVTFYGRSLAEYSKMFLLDFSDWVGKSILDCPGGPASFGREARALGIEVCAVDPQYVNDPDRLLEIASRDIDYVVAKISQTSQQRKWDYYQSLEDLRNRQVEILDSFIEDYRNYWQSQEKYITASLPHLPFEDNTFDLATSGHLLFSFQAHFPKTFTIDSLL
;
A
#
# COMPACT_ATOMS: atom_id res chain seq x y z
N MET A 1 23.89 19.39 3.58
CA MET A 1 23.35 18.23 2.83
C MET A 1 21.88 18.14 3.20
N SER A 2 20.96 18.24 2.24
CA SER A 2 19.55 17.97 2.52
C SER A 2 19.44 16.50 2.91
N GLN A 3 18.88 16.20 4.09
CA GLN A 3 18.56 14.82 4.42
C GLN A 3 17.46 14.39 3.45
N SER A 4 17.80 13.51 2.50
CA SER A 4 16.79 12.84 1.70
C SER A 4 15.94 11.98 2.64
N PHE A 5 14.62 12.08 2.50
CA PHE A 5 13.70 11.22 3.24
C PHE A 5 13.99 9.76 2.90
N ASN A 6 14.44 9.00 3.89
CA ASN A 6 14.78 7.59 3.77
C ASN A 6 14.19 6.83 4.96
N LEU A 7 13.49 5.74 4.67
CA LEU A 7 12.96 4.84 5.67
C LEU A 7 13.95 3.67 5.84
N GLU A 8 14.36 3.42 7.09
CA GLU A 8 15.39 2.42 7.42
C GLU A 8 14.90 0.98 7.26
N ARG A 9 13.59 0.79 7.06
CA ARG A 9 12.96 -0.50 6.80
C ARG A 9 11.72 -0.31 5.93
N VAL A 10 11.29 -1.39 5.30
CA VAL A 10 9.96 -1.45 4.67
C VAL A 10 8.89 -1.28 5.76
N THR A 11 7.96 -0.37 5.51
CA THR A 11 6.84 -0.06 6.42
C THR A 11 5.54 -0.54 5.82
N PHE A 12 4.67 -1.14 6.64
CA PHE A 12 3.31 -1.50 6.32
C PHE A 12 2.44 -0.23 6.37
N TYR A 13 2.45 0.53 5.26
CA TYR A 13 1.87 1.87 5.16
C TYR A 13 0.95 1.97 3.94
N GLY A 14 -0.33 2.25 4.18
CA GLY A 14 -1.38 2.19 3.18
C GLY A 14 -1.66 3.52 2.51
N ARG A 15 -2.41 3.50 1.42
CA ARG A 15 -2.90 4.69 0.71
C ARG A 15 -4.36 4.49 0.30
N SER A 16 -5.04 5.61 0.12
CA SER A 16 -6.39 5.71 -0.44
C SER A 16 -6.40 5.60 -1.96
N LEU A 17 -7.59 5.38 -2.53
CA LEU A 17 -7.81 5.43 -3.99
C LEU A 17 -7.37 6.77 -4.59
N ALA A 18 -7.67 7.88 -3.91
CA ALA A 18 -7.27 9.21 -4.37
C ALA A 18 -5.75 9.38 -4.42
N GLU A 19 -5.02 8.80 -3.47
CA GLU A 19 -3.55 8.79 -3.46
C GLU A 19 -2.99 7.89 -4.55
N TYR A 20 -3.57 6.71 -4.76
CA TYR A 20 -3.20 5.81 -5.86
C TYR A 20 -3.39 6.47 -7.22
N SER A 21 -4.51 7.16 -7.43
CA SER A 21 -4.80 7.88 -8.69
C SER A 21 -3.70 8.89 -9.02
N LYS A 22 -3.25 9.67 -8.02
CA LYS A 22 -2.17 10.63 -8.19
C LYS A 22 -0.80 9.97 -8.34
N MET A 23 -0.56 8.88 -7.60
CA MET A 23 0.72 8.17 -7.60
C MET A 23 0.99 7.47 -8.93
N PHE A 24 -0.03 6.83 -9.51
CA PHE A 24 0.09 6.10 -10.77
C PHE A 24 -0.33 6.92 -12.00
N LEU A 25 -0.86 8.13 -11.81
CA LEU A 25 -1.42 8.96 -12.88
C LEU A 25 -2.53 8.22 -13.66
N LEU A 26 -3.39 7.51 -12.92
CA LEU A 26 -4.52 6.75 -13.45
C LEU A 26 -5.84 7.34 -12.97
N ASP A 27 -6.84 7.33 -13.85
CA ASP A 27 -8.24 7.48 -13.48
C ASP A 27 -8.83 6.07 -13.29
N PHE A 28 -9.13 5.69 -12.06
CA PHE A 28 -9.66 4.35 -11.77
C PHE A 28 -11.10 4.15 -12.27
N SER A 29 -11.80 5.21 -12.68
CA SER A 29 -13.12 5.07 -13.32
C SER A 29 -13.05 4.34 -14.66
N ASP A 30 -11.90 4.38 -15.36
CA ASP A 30 -11.65 3.63 -16.60
C ASP A 30 -11.48 2.11 -16.36
N TRP A 31 -11.36 1.68 -15.11
CA TRP A 31 -11.09 0.29 -14.71
C TRP A 31 -12.32 -0.43 -14.16
N VAL A 32 -13.51 0.18 -14.22
CA VAL A 32 -14.75 -0.47 -13.80
C VAL A 32 -15.00 -1.74 -14.61
N GLY A 33 -15.25 -2.85 -13.92
CA GLY A 33 -15.38 -4.18 -14.52
C GLY A 33 -14.06 -4.86 -14.89
N LYS A 34 -12.91 -4.27 -14.53
CA LYS A 34 -11.57 -4.85 -14.71
C LYS A 34 -11.01 -5.42 -13.41
N SER A 35 -9.99 -6.26 -13.54
CA SER A 35 -9.26 -6.84 -12.40
C SER A 35 -7.90 -6.19 -12.18
N ILE A 36 -7.59 -5.90 -10.91
CA ILE A 36 -6.33 -5.26 -10.50
C ILE A 36 -5.69 -6.08 -9.37
N LEU A 37 -4.40 -6.36 -9.54
CA LEU A 37 -3.53 -6.84 -8.48
C LEU A 37 -2.83 -5.65 -7.80
N ASP A 38 -2.95 -5.54 -6.48
CA ASP A 38 -2.20 -4.58 -5.68
C ASP A 38 -1.10 -5.29 -4.87
N CYS A 39 0.17 -5.12 -5.25
CA CYS A 39 1.28 -5.86 -4.66
C CYS A 39 2.59 -5.03 -4.51
N PRO A 40 3.08 -4.78 -3.29
CA PRO A 40 2.43 -5.12 -2.02
C PRO A 40 1.22 -4.21 -1.76
N GLY A 41 0.14 -4.78 -1.23
CA GLY A 41 -1.09 -4.04 -0.94
C GLY A 41 -1.05 -3.21 0.33
N GLY A 42 -0.26 -3.59 1.34
CA GLY A 42 -0.19 -2.85 2.61
C GLY A 42 -1.56 -2.73 3.32
N PRO A 43 -1.69 -1.81 4.30
CA PRO A 43 -2.98 -1.49 4.91
C PRO A 43 -3.70 -0.39 4.10
N ALA A 44 -3.81 -0.56 2.79
CA ALA A 44 -4.43 0.42 1.90
C ALA A 44 -5.96 0.31 1.89
N SER A 45 -6.66 1.45 1.92
CA SER A 45 -8.10 1.50 1.70
C SER A 45 -8.46 1.42 0.21
N PHE A 46 -7.47 1.58 -0.69
CA PHE A 46 -7.62 1.46 -2.14
C PHE A 46 -8.47 0.26 -2.56
N GLY A 47 -8.15 -0.95 -2.07
CA GLY A 47 -8.87 -2.15 -2.46
C GLY A 47 -10.36 -2.12 -2.10
N ARG A 48 -10.72 -1.53 -0.95
CA ARG A 48 -12.13 -1.32 -0.55
C ARG A 48 -12.80 -0.31 -1.47
N GLU A 49 -12.18 0.84 -1.63
CA GLU A 49 -12.70 1.97 -2.39
C GLU A 49 -12.91 1.62 -3.87
N ALA A 50 -11.93 0.94 -4.48
CA ALA A 50 -11.99 0.49 -5.87
C ALA A 50 -13.08 -0.58 -6.07
N ARG A 51 -13.24 -1.53 -5.14
CA ARG A 51 -14.34 -2.51 -5.19
C ARG A 51 -15.71 -1.86 -5.08
N ALA A 52 -15.84 -0.79 -4.30
CA ALA A 52 -17.08 0.00 -4.26
C ALA A 52 -17.40 0.69 -5.60
N LEU A 53 -16.41 0.90 -6.48
CA LEU A 53 -16.61 1.39 -7.84
C LEU A 53 -16.91 0.27 -8.86
N GLY A 54 -16.89 -1.00 -8.46
CA GLY A 54 -17.07 -2.15 -9.35
C GLY A 54 -15.77 -2.62 -10.03
N ILE A 55 -14.61 -2.34 -9.44
CA ILE A 55 -13.30 -2.85 -9.88
C ILE A 55 -12.95 -4.06 -9.03
N GLU A 56 -12.55 -5.16 -9.66
CA GLU A 56 -12.13 -6.35 -8.92
C GLU A 56 -10.68 -6.21 -8.45
N VAL A 57 -10.49 -5.85 -7.18
CA VAL A 57 -9.14 -5.73 -6.59
C VAL A 57 -8.79 -6.94 -5.73
N CYS A 58 -7.61 -7.50 -5.98
CA CYS A 58 -6.94 -8.45 -5.11
C CYS A 58 -5.65 -7.83 -4.58
N ALA A 59 -5.48 -7.78 -3.26
CA ALA A 59 -4.29 -7.27 -2.62
C ALA A 59 -3.41 -8.42 -2.13
N VAL A 60 -2.09 -8.28 -2.29
CA VAL A 60 -1.10 -9.25 -1.82
C VAL A 60 -0.11 -8.57 -0.91
N ASP A 61 0.13 -9.12 0.27
CA ASP A 61 1.17 -8.65 1.18
C ASP A 61 1.62 -9.79 2.11
N PRO A 62 2.92 -9.95 2.41
CA PRO A 62 3.38 -10.94 3.38
C PRO A 62 2.83 -10.71 4.80
N GLN A 63 2.44 -9.47 5.13
CA GLN A 63 1.82 -9.16 6.43
C GLN A 63 0.42 -9.75 6.55
N TYR A 64 -0.24 -10.11 5.45
CA TYR A 64 -1.57 -10.72 5.47
C TYR A 64 -1.60 -12.15 6.03
N VAL A 65 -0.51 -12.62 6.66
CA VAL A 65 -0.48 -13.80 7.54
C VAL A 65 -0.96 -13.50 8.96
N ASN A 66 -1.18 -12.24 9.31
CA ASN A 66 -1.59 -11.80 10.65
C ASN A 66 -3.07 -11.44 10.69
N ASP A 67 -3.73 -11.76 11.81
CA ASP A 67 -5.12 -11.37 12.02
C ASP A 67 -5.33 -9.84 12.03
N PRO A 68 -6.58 -9.37 11.87
CA PRO A 68 -6.87 -7.95 11.79
C PRO A 68 -6.41 -7.12 13.00
N ASP A 69 -6.47 -7.66 14.22
CA ASP A 69 -6.04 -6.92 15.42
C ASP A 69 -4.53 -6.74 15.41
N ARG A 70 -3.80 -7.79 15.00
CA ARG A 70 -2.35 -7.73 14.84
C ARG A 70 -1.92 -6.76 13.73
N LEU A 71 -2.64 -6.73 12.60
CA LEU A 71 -2.35 -5.77 11.53
C LEU A 71 -2.58 -4.32 11.96
N LEU A 72 -3.64 -4.07 12.74
CA LEU A 72 -3.91 -2.74 13.31
C LEU A 72 -2.73 -2.27 14.18
N GLU A 73 -2.17 -3.14 15.02
CA GLU A 73 -0.98 -2.83 15.84
C GLU A 73 0.28 -2.56 15.01
N ILE A 74 0.52 -3.36 13.96
CA ILE A 74 1.69 -3.20 13.09
C ILE A 74 1.59 -1.89 12.32
N ALA A 75 0.45 -1.67 11.65
CA ALA A 75 0.22 -0.48 10.86
C ALA A 75 0.26 0.79 11.72
N SER A 76 -0.39 0.81 12.89
CA SER A 76 -0.38 1.98 13.78
C SER A 76 1.04 2.42 14.18
N ARG A 77 1.92 1.46 14.49
CA ARG A 77 3.34 1.75 14.78
C ARG A 77 4.08 2.28 13.57
N ASP A 78 3.77 1.76 12.38
CA ASP A 78 4.39 2.20 11.13
C ASP A 78 3.93 3.61 10.72
N ILE A 79 2.67 3.96 10.99
CA ILE A 79 2.15 5.33 10.85
C ILE A 79 2.95 6.28 11.73
N ASP A 80 3.06 5.99 13.03
CA ASP A 80 3.78 6.87 13.96
C ASP A 80 5.27 7.00 13.57
N TYR A 81 5.92 5.91 13.13
CA TYR A 81 7.29 5.95 12.62
C TYR A 81 7.43 6.85 11.38
N VAL A 82 6.56 6.69 10.38
CA VAL A 82 6.59 7.48 9.14
C VAL A 82 6.33 8.95 9.43
N VAL A 83 5.32 9.27 10.25
CA VAL A 83 5.01 10.65 10.66
C VAL A 83 6.20 11.29 11.39
N ALA A 84 6.87 10.55 12.29
CA ALA A 84 8.06 11.04 12.97
C ALA A 84 9.26 11.27 12.02
N LYS A 85 9.45 10.41 11.02
CA LYS A 85 10.49 10.62 10.00
C LYS A 85 10.18 11.82 9.10
N ILE A 86 8.91 12.04 8.75
CA ILE A 86 8.48 13.21 7.97
C ILE A 86 8.71 14.49 8.79
N SER A 87 8.36 14.50 10.07
CA SER A 87 8.55 15.70 10.93
C SER A 87 10.02 16.13 11.02
N GLN A 88 10.96 15.17 11.08
CA GLN A 88 12.41 15.44 11.11
C GLN A 88 12.96 16.04 9.80
N THR A 89 12.27 15.82 8.67
CA THR A 89 12.68 16.34 7.35
C THR A 89 11.91 17.60 6.93
N SER A 90 10.93 18.02 7.73
CA SER A 90 9.91 19.01 7.38
C SER A 90 10.38 20.48 7.32
N GLN A 91 11.63 20.80 7.68
CA GLN A 91 12.15 22.16 7.43
C GLN A 91 12.23 22.53 5.94
N GLN A 92 12.07 21.57 5.00
CA GLN A 92 12.28 21.79 3.57
C GLN A 92 11.16 21.32 2.63
N ARG A 93 10.04 20.75 3.13
CA ARG A 93 8.97 20.24 2.25
C ARG A 93 7.76 21.16 2.20
N LYS A 94 7.38 21.56 0.99
CA LYS A 94 6.05 22.09 0.70
C LYS A 94 5.04 20.95 0.88
N TRP A 95 4.04 21.23 1.68
CA TRP A 95 2.93 20.37 2.05
C TRP A 95 1.92 20.31 0.89
N ASP A 96 2.28 19.65 -0.22
CA ASP A 96 1.49 19.73 -1.46
C ASP A 96 0.20 18.87 -1.42
N TYR A 97 0.14 17.82 -0.58
CA TYR A 97 -1.03 16.92 -0.45
C TYR A 97 -1.69 16.94 0.95
N TYR A 98 -0.92 17.11 2.04
CA TYR A 98 -1.42 17.14 3.42
C TYR A 98 -1.23 18.54 4.00
N GLN A 99 -2.20 19.08 4.74
CA GLN A 99 -2.11 20.47 5.22
C GLN A 99 -1.19 20.61 6.45
N SER A 100 -1.02 19.54 7.22
CA SER A 100 -0.21 19.49 8.44
C SER A 100 0.25 18.04 8.74
N LEU A 101 1.17 17.88 9.71
CA LEU A 101 1.54 16.55 10.24
C LEU A 101 0.35 15.86 10.92
N GLU A 102 -0.53 16.63 11.55
CA GLU A 102 -1.73 16.12 12.21
C GLU A 102 -2.74 15.61 11.17
N ASP A 103 -2.95 16.37 10.10
CA ASP A 103 -3.77 15.97 8.94
C ASP A 103 -3.24 14.68 8.30
N LEU A 104 -1.92 14.59 8.11
CA LEU A 104 -1.29 13.38 7.59
C LEU A 104 -1.60 12.18 8.49
N ARG A 105 -1.42 12.33 9.80
CA ARG A 105 -1.68 11.26 10.75
C ARG A 105 -3.15 10.86 10.75
N ASN A 106 -4.07 11.83 10.81
CA ASN A 106 -5.51 11.59 10.86
C ASN A 106 -6.01 10.86 9.60
N ARG A 107 -5.60 11.32 8.40
CA ARG A 107 -5.93 10.62 7.14
C ARG A 107 -5.38 9.20 7.11
N GLN A 108 -4.18 9.00 7.62
CA GLN A 108 -3.59 7.66 7.62
C GLN A 108 -4.31 6.71 8.58
N VAL A 109 -4.82 7.22 9.71
CA VAL A 109 -5.69 6.47 10.61
C VAL A 109 -7.01 6.13 9.92
N GLU A 110 -7.64 7.08 9.20
CA GLU A 110 -8.87 6.81 8.43
C GLU A 110 -8.68 5.72 7.36
N ILE A 111 -7.56 5.77 6.63
CA ILE A 111 -7.18 4.73 5.65
C ILE A 111 -7.03 3.38 6.34
N LEU A 112 -6.33 3.34 7.49
CA LEU A 112 -6.11 2.12 8.24
C LEU A 112 -7.42 1.53 8.77
N ASP A 113 -8.28 2.35 9.37
CA ASP A 113 -9.57 1.91 9.90
C ASP A 113 -10.44 1.33 8.78
N SER A 114 -10.51 2.01 7.63
CA SER A 114 -11.22 1.53 6.44
C SER A 114 -10.67 0.20 5.93
N PHE A 115 -9.34 0.05 5.90
CA PHE A 115 -8.68 -1.21 5.55
C PHE A 115 -9.02 -2.32 6.55
N ILE A 116 -8.90 -2.08 7.86
CA ILE A 116 -9.12 -3.10 8.89
C ILE A 116 -10.56 -3.60 8.89
N GLU A 117 -11.54 -2.70 8.74
CA GLU A 117 -12.95 -3.07 8.58
C GLU A 117 -13.16 -4.01 7.40
N ASP A 118 -12.55 -3.71 6.25
CA ASP A 118 -12.64 -4.54 5.05
C ASP A 118 -11.94 -5.88 5.23
N TYR A 119 -10.72 -5.82 5.76
CA TYR A 119 -9.85 -6.96 5.99
C TYR A 119 -10.50 -7.99 6.91
N ARG A 120 -11.20 -7.55 7.97
CA ARG A 120 -11.98 -8.44 8.84
C ARG A 120 -12.99 -9.30 8.09
N ASN A 121 -13.60 -8.78 7.02
CA ASN A 121 -14.60 -9.52 6.24
C ASN A 121 -14.00 -10.62 5.36
N TYR A 122 -12.72 -10.47 4.95
CA TYR A 122 -12.08 -11.34 3.97
C TYR A 122 -10.87 -12.11 4.51
N TRP A 123 -10.44 -11.82 5.74
CA TRP A 123 -9.28 -12.42 6.40
C TRP A 123 -9.28 -13.95 6.34
N GLN A 124 -10.43 -14.57 6.64
CA GLN A 124 -10.54 -16.04 6.68
C GLN A 124 -10.64 -16.66 5.29
N SER A 125 -11.28 -15.99 4.33
CA SER A 125 -11.46 -16.54 2.98
C SER A 125 -10.24 -16.34 2.10
N GLN A 126 -9.42 -15.33 2.39
CA GLN A 126 -8.28 -14.88 1.57
C GLN A 126 -8.66 -14.60 0.11
N GLU A 127 -9.92 -14.23 -0.16
CA GLU A 127 -10.38 -13.96 -1.53
C GLU A 127 -9.90 -12.60 -2.06
N LYS A 128 -9.80 -11.60 -1.16
CA LYS A 128 -9.44 -10.22 -1.51
C LYS A 128 -8.07 -9.80 -0.98
N TYR A 129 -7.57 -10.52 0.03
CA TYR A 129 -6.27 -10.28 0.65
C TYR A 129 -5.51 -11.59 0.77
N ILE A 130 -4.41 -11.72 0.04
CA ILE A 130 -3.66 -12.97 -0.09
C ILE A 130 -2.28 -12.84 0.54
N THR A 131 -1.91 -13.81 1.38
CA THR A 131 -0.56 -13.91 1.94
C THR A 131 0.41 -14.42 0.89
N ALA A 132 1.13 -13.50 0.24
CA ALA A 132 2.22 -13.84 -0.65
C ALA A 132 3.16 -12.64 -0.78
N SER A 133 4.25 -12.80 -1.52
CA SER A 133 5.20 -11.73 -1.76
C SER A 133 5.88 -11.90 -3.11
N LEU A 134 6.16 -10.78 -3.78
CA LEU A 134 7.07 -10.78 -4.91
C LEU A 134 8.43 -11.42 -4.53
N PRO A 135 9.10 -12.11 -5.46
CA PRO A 135 8.70 -12.34 -6.85
C PRO A 135 7.72 -13.52 -7.05
N HIS A 136 7.28 -14.20 -5.99
CA HIS A 136 6.50 -15.43 -6.09
C HIS A 136 5.03 -15.20 -5.72
N LEU A 137 4.19 -15.04 -6.74
CA LEU A 137 2.75 -14.85 -6.57
C LEU A 137 1.97 -16.14 -6.89
N PRO A 138 0.87 -16.43 -6.16
CA PRO A 138 0.08 -17.65 -6.34
C PRO A 138 -0.97 -17.50 -7.45
N PHE A 139 -0.58 -16.88 -8.58
CA PHE A 139 -1.48 -16.65 -9.71
C PHE A 139 -0.84 -17.15 -11.00
N GLU A 140 -1.70 -17.49 -11.97
CA GLU A 140 -1.26 -17.76 -13.33
C GLU A 140 -0.95 -16.44 -14.07
N ASP A 141 -0.14 -16.52 -15.12
CA ASP A 141 0.17 -15.38 -15.97
C ASP A 141 -1.12 -14.77 -16.58
N ASN A 142 -1.15 -13.45 -16.72
CA ASN A 142 -2.28 -12.70 -17.29
C ASN A 142 -3.62 -12.84 -16.54
N THR A 143 -3.57 -13.16 -15.23
CA THR A 143 -4.78 -13.22 -14.37
C THR A 143 -5.44 -11.83 -14.20
N PHE A 144 -4.66 -10.75 -14.20
CA PHE A 144 -5.13 -9.39 -13.92
C PHE A 144 -4.98 -8.46 -15.12
N ASP A 145 -5.93 -7.54 -15.33
CA ASP A 145 -5.80 -6.48 -16.35
C ASP A 145 -4.70 -5.46 -15.99
N LEU A 146 -4.41 -5.26 -14.69
CA LEU A 146 -3.35 -4.39 -14.19
C LEU A 146 -2.72 -4.94 -12.91
N ALA A 147 -1.40 -4.77 -12.79
CA ALA A 147 -0.68 -4.94 -11.53
C ALA A 147 -0.10 -3.60 -11.06
N THR A 148 -0.44 -3.17 -9.86
CA THR A 148 0.12 -1.98 -9.21
C THR A 148 1.16 -2.40 -8.18
N SER A 149 2.35 -1.79 -8.25
CA SER A 149 3.36 -1.88 -7.21
C SER A 149 3.88 -0.49 -6.90
N GLY A 150 3.59 0.00 -5.70
CA GLY A 150 4.01 1.31 -5.24
C GLY A 150 5.49 1.32 -4.85
N HIS A 151 5.77 1.75 -3.62
CA HIS A 151 7.13 2.07 -3.19
C HIS A 151 8.10 0.88 -3.06
N LEU A 152 7.63 -0.37 -3.05
CA LEU A 152 8.51 -1.54 -2.86
C LEU A 152 9.60 -1.63 -3.93
N LEU A 153 9.22 -1.59 -5.21
CA LEU A 153 10.14 -1.77 -6.33
C LEU A 153 11.00 -0.52 -6.62
N PHE A 154 10.62 0.65 -6.09
CA PHE A 154 11.25 1.93 -6.44
C PHE A 154 11.95 2.62 -5.27
N SER A 155 11.32 2.69 -4.10
CA SER A 155 11.85 3.42 -2.93
C SER A 155 12.68 2.54 -1.99
N PHE A 156 12.50 1.21 -2.04
CA PHE A 156 13.20 0.28 -1.15
C PHE A 156 14.28 -0.56 -1.85
N GLN A 157 14.73 -0.17 -3.05
CA GLN A 157 15.74 -0.94 -3.82
C GLN A 157 17.03 -1.22 -3.03
N ALA A 158 17.44 -0.33 -2.13
CA ALA A 158 18.62 -0.54 -1.28
C ALA A 158 18.48 -1.69 -0.26
N HIS A 159 17.25 -2.14 0.00
CA HIS A 159 16.95 -3.22 0.94
C HIS A 159 16.87 -4.61 0.28
N PHE A 160 16.96 -4.68 -1.06
CA PHE A 160 16.83 -5.93 -1.81
C PHE A 160 18.01 -6.17 -2.76
N PRO A 161 18.38 -7.43 -3.04
CA PRO A 161 19.33 -7.73 -4.10
C PRO A 161 18.76 -7.31 -5.46
N LYS A 162 19.62 -6.90 -6.40
CA LYS A 162 19.18 -6.44 -7.74
C LYS A 162 18.31 -7.44 -8.48
N THR A 163 18.52 -8.74 -8.26
CA THR A 163 17.72 -9.81 -8.87
C THR A 163 16.26 -9.73 -8.47
N PHE A 164 15.96 -9.30 -7.24
CA PHE A 164 14.58 -9.19 -6.74
C PHE A 164 13.70 -8.32 -7.65
N THR A 165 14.17 -7.14 -8.06
CA THR A 165 13.39 -6.26 -8.94
C THR A 165 13.16 -6.87 -10.31
N ILE A 166 14.16 -7.57 -10.86
CA ILE A 166 14.04 -8.22 -12.17
C ILE A 166 13.03 -9.37 -12.07
N ASP A 167 13.20 -10.25 -11.08
CA ASP A 167 12.34 -11.41 -10.87
C ASP A 167 10.89 -11.00 -10.52
N SER A 168 10.68 -9.79 -9.98
CA SER A 168 9.35 -9.27 -9.64
C SER A 168 8.58 -8.66 -10.83
N LEU A 169 9.28 -8.38 -11.94
CA LEU A 169 8.71 -7.76 -13.15
C LEU A 169 8.53 -8.76 -14.30
N LEU A 170 9.06 -9.97 -14.14
CA LEU A 170 8.99 -11.08 -15.09
C LEU A 170 7.95 -12.09 -14.65
#